data_AF-A0A2H0WFV7-F1
#
_entry.id   AF-A0A2H0WFV7-F1
#
_cell.length_a   1.000
_cell.length_b   1.000
_cell.length_c   1.000
_cell.angle_alpha   90.00
_cell.angle_beta   90.00
_cell.angle_gamma   90.00
#
_symmetry.space_group_name_H-M   'P 1'
#
loop_
_entity.id
_entity.type
_entity.pdbx_description
1 polymer ?
#
loop_
_entity_poly.entity_id
_entity_poly.type
_entity_poly.pdbx_seq_one_letter_code
_entity_poly.pdbx_strand_id
1 'polypeptide(L)'
;KARGHVSNEQYAWVIYLWTALLFFIVGSLQHVQWIHYPPITWIAISANILGPTLLGHVLFTYLLKYMNINWMSCGKLMEPAISALVATFLFGELVTPSIIAAFVMTVLASIALLSRQWRINS
;
A
#
# COMPACT_ATOMS: atom_id res chain seq x y z
N LYS A 1 18.87 -0.35 25.22
CA LYS A 1 18.48 1.01 24.76
C LYS A 1 19.48 1.46 23.68
N ALA A 2 19.35 0.94 22.46
CA ALA A 2 20.28 1.20 21.35
C ALA A 2 19.46 1.47 20.07
N ARG A 3 18.91 2.67 19.97
CA ARG A 3 18.37 3.25 18.71
C ARG A 3 19.08 4.57 18.50
N GLY A 4 20.35 4.50 18.14
CA GLY A 4 21.15 5.66 17.78
C GLY A 4 20.91 5.99 16.31
N HIS A 5 20.13 7.06 16.07
CA HIS A 5 20.27 8.00 14.95
C HIS A 5 20.69 7.43 13.58
N VAL A 6 20.00 6.42 13.05
CA VAL A 6 19.92 6.33 11.58
C VAL A 6 18.94 7.41 11.18
N SER A 7 19.44 8.47 10.55
CA SER A 7 18.55 9.52 10.03
C SER A 7 17.54 8.86 9.09
N ASN A 8 16.26 9.10 9.35
CA ASN A 8 15.16 8.49 8.60
C ASN A 8 15.31 8.77 7.08
N GLU A 9 15.97 9.88 6.74
CA GLU A 9 16.37 10.28 5.40
C GLU A 9 17.37 9.33 4.73
N GLN A 10 18.44 8.92 5.42
CA GLN A 10 19.43 7.98 4.86
C GLN A 10 18.82 6.61 4.58
N TYR A 11 17.95 6.14 5.50
CA TYR A 11 17.23 4.89 5.32
C TYR A 11 16.26 4.95 4.13
N ALA A 12 15.49 6.03 4.02
CA ALA A 12 14.59 6.25 2.89
C ALA A 12 15.35 6.30 1.56
N TRP A 13 16.48 7.02 1.52
CA TRP A 13 17.33 7.12 0.33
C TRP A 13 17.79 5.76 -0.19
N VAL A 14 18.29 4.90 0.70
CA VAL A 14 18.77 3.56 0.32
C VAL A 14 17.63 2.71 -0.23
N ILE A 15 16.45 2.74 0.40
CA ILE A 15 15.28 1.97 -0.07
C ILE A 15 14.77 2.48 -1.41
N TYR A 16 14.69 3.80 -1.60
CA TYR A 16 14.24 4.36 -2.87
C TYR A 16 15.24 4.06 -4.00
N LEU A 17 16.55 4.07 -3.72
CA LEU A 17 17.58 3.64 -4.68
C LEU A 17 17.41 2.18 -5.09
N TRP A 18 17.25 1.27 -4.12
CA TRP A 18 17.02 -0.15 -4.41
C TRP A 18 15.72 -0.37 -5.18
N THR A 19 14.66 0.36 -4.84
CA THR A 19 13.37 0.28 -5.54
C THR A 19 13.50 0.76 -6.97
N ALA A 20 14.20 1.88 -7.21
CA ALA A 20 14.46 2.41 -8.54
C ALA A 20 15.31 1.45 -9.39
N LEU A 21 16.34 0.84 -8.80
CA LEU A 21 17.17 -0.16 -9.49
C LEU A 21 16.37 -1.40 -9.89
N LEU A 22 15.60 -1.96 -8.97
CA LEU A 22 14.75 -3.12 -9.25
C LEU A 22 13.69 -2.80 -10.30
N PHE A 23 13.07 -1.62 -10.22
CA PHE A 23 12.12 -1.15 -11.23
C PHE A 23 12.76 -1.06 -12.62
N PHE A 24 13.98 -0.52 -12.70
CA PHE A 24 14.73 -0.44 -13.95
C PHE A 24 15.08 -1.83 -14.51
N ILE A 25 15.55 -2.75 -13.66
CA ILE A 25 15.88 -4.12 -14.06
C ILE A 25 14.63 -4.83 -14.61
N VAL A 26 13.53 -4.82 -13.86
CA VAL A 26 12.27 -5.48 -14.28
C VAL A 26 11.72 -4.83 -15.56
N GLY A 27 11.72 -3.50 -15.65
CA GLY A 27 11.28 -2.79 -16.85
C GLY A 27 12.14 -3.10 -18.09
N SER A 28 13.44 -3.29 -17.90
CA SER A 28 14.36 -3.67 -18.99
C SER A 28 14.12 -5.12 -19.46
N LEU A 29 13.85 -6.05 -18.53
CA LEU A 29 13.52 -7.44 -18.84
C LEU A 29 12.16 -7.57 -19.54
N GLN A 30 11.22 -6.67 -19.24
CA GLN A 30 9.89 -6.64 -19.87
C GLN A 30 9.84 -5.85 -21.19
N HIS A 31 10.98 -5.33 -21.68
CA HIS A 31 11.07 -4.52 -22.91
C HIS A 31 10.07 -3.35 -22.95
N VAL A 32 9.87 -2.71 -21.79
CA VAL A 32 8.89 -1.62 -21.66
C VAL A 32 9.38 -0.38 -22.43
N GLN A 33 8.48 0.26 -23.16
CA GLN A 33 8.80 1.48 -23.92
C GLN A 33 8.82 2.69 -22.99
N TRP A 34 10.01 3.18 -22.62
CA TRP A 34 10.16 4.21 -21.57
C TRP A 34 9.61 5.60 -21.93
N ILE A 35 9.50 5.95 -23.21
CA ILE A 35 9.30 7.35 -23.65
C ILE A 35 8.03 7.52 -24.50
N HIS A 36 7.58 6.50 -25.23
CA HIS A 36 6.47 6.62 -26.18
C HIS A 36 5.07 6.46 -25.54
N TYR A 37 4.90 6.83 -24.27
CA TYR A 37 3.59 6.79 -23.63
C TYR A 37 2.76 8.04 -23.94
N PRO A 38 1.44 7.90 -24.17
CA PRO A 38 0.52 9.02 -24.30
C PRO A 38 0.62 10.01 -23.12
N PRO A 39 0.41 11.32 -23.33
CA PRO A 39 0.45 12.32 -22.25
C PRO A 39 -0.50 12.00 -21.09
N ILE A 40 -1.64 11.38 -21.38
CA ILE A 40 -2.62 10.95 -20.37
C ILE A 40 -2.04 9.91 -19.39
N THR A 41 -1.12 9.04 -19.87
CA THR A 41 -0.45 8.04 -19.05
C THR A 41 0.46 8.70 -18.02
N TRP A 42 1.19 9.74 -18.42
CA TRP A 42 2.03 10.52 -17.51
C TRP A 42 1.23 11.26 -16.45
N ILE A 43 0.07 11.80 -16.81
CA ILE A 43 -0.85 12.44 -15.86
C ILE A 43 -1.38 11.40 -14.86
N ALA A 44 -1.79 10.21 -15.33
CA ALA A 44 -2.26 9.13 -14.47
C ALA A 44 -1.16 8.63 -13.51
N ILE A 45 0.08 8.47 -14.00
CA ILE A 45 1.24 8.11 -13.16
C ILE A 45 1.48 9.20 -12.11
N SER A 46 1.48 10.46 -12.52
CA SER A 46 1.68 11.60 -11.60
C SER A 46 0.59 11.68 -10.54
N ALA A 47 -0.67 11.48 -10.94
CA ALA A 47 -1.81 11.42 -10.02
C ALA A 47 -1.69 10.25 -9.03
N ASN A 48 -1.15 9.11 -9.44
CA ASN A 48 -0.92 7.96 -8.55
C ASN A 48 0.24 8.19 -7.56
N ILE A 49 1.29 8.90 -8.00
CA ILE A 49 2.41 9.27 -7.12
C ILE A 49 1.94 10.31 -6.10
N LEU A 50 1.24 11.36 -6.54
CA LEU A 50 0.80 12.44 -5.66
C LEU A 50 -0.39 12.04 -4.78
N GLY A 51 -1.30 11.22 -5.30
CA GLY A 51 -2.46 10.73 -4.58
C GLY A 51 -2.06 9.65 -3.57
N PRO A 52 -2.24 8.36 -3.87
CA PRO A 52 -2.06 7.30 -2.88
C PRO A 52 -0.64 7.21 -2.29
N THR A 53 0.40 7.54 -3.05
CA THR A 53 1.77 7.37 -2.55
C THR A 53 2.13 8.47 -1.55
N LEU A 54 2.05 9.75 -1.93
CA LEU A 54 2.40 10.86 -1.03
C LEU A 54 1.37 11.03 0.09
N LEU A 55 0.06 11.03 -0.24
CA LEU A 55 -1.00 11.15 0.76
C LEU A 55 -0.97 9.97 1.72
N GLY A 56 -0.78 8.75 1.22
CA GLY A 56 -0.65 7.55 2.05
C GLY A 56 0.53 7.63 3.01
N HIS A 57 1.69 8.12 2.56
CA HIS A 57 2.84 8.33 3.45
C HIS A 57 2.59 9.39 4.52
N VAL A 58 2.04 10.55 4.16
CA VAL A 58 1.73 11.62 5.13
C VAL A 58 0.70 11.15 6.15
N LEU A 59 -0.36 10.49 5.69
CA LEU A 59 -1.40 9.92 6.54
C LEU A 59 -0.82 8.87 7.48
N PHE A 60 0.03 7.97 6.98
CA PHE A 60 0.66 6.94 7.79
C PHE A 60 1.57 7.52 8.89
N THR A 61 2.40 8.50 8.54
CA THR A 61 3.25 9.21 9.50
C THR A 61 2.42 10.00 10.52
N TYR A 62 1.30 10.60 10.09
CA TYR A 62 0.39 11.29 10.99
C TYR A 62 -0.27 10.32 11.99
N LEU A 63 -0.86 9.21 11.53
CA LEU A 63 -1.50 8.25 12.42
C LEU A 63 -0.50 7.61 13.39
N LEU A 64 0.75 7.33 12.98
CA LEU A 64 1.77 6.81 13.90
C LEU A 64 2.09 7.76 15.06
N LYS A 65 1.86 9.06 14.90
CA LYS A 65 2.04 10.06 15.96
C LYS A 65 0.91 10.02 16.99
N TYR A 66 -0.29 9.55 16.62
CA TYR A 66 -1.49 9.60 17.46
C TYR A 66 -2.05 8.22 17.84
N MET A 67 -1.65 7.14 17.16
CA MET A 67 -2.18 5.79 17.36
C MET A 67 -1.08 4.77 17.68
N ASN A 68 -1.45 3.80 18.52
CA ASN A 68 -0.60 2.65 18.82
C ASN A 68 -0.40 1.79 17.55
N ILE A 69 0.83 1.34 17.32
CA ILE A 69 1.27 0.54 16.15
C ILE A 69 0.33 -0.66 15.88
N ASN A 70 -0.25 -1.26 16.92
CA ASN A 70 -1.20 -2.36 16.75
C ASN A 70 -2.47 -1.96 15.99
N TRP A 71 -3.03 -0.78 16.27
CA TRP A 71 -4.19 -0.27 15.54
C TRP A 71 -3.84 0.14 14.11
N MET A 72 -2.62 0.62 13.90
CA MET A 72 -2.09 0.96 12.59
C MET A 72 -2.03 -0.25 11.66
N SER A 73 -1.49 -1.37 12.16
CA SER A 73 -1.43 -2.63 11.41
C SER A 73 -2.82 -3.18 11.08
N CYS A 74 -3.77 -3.05 12.00
CA CYS A 74 -5.16 -3.45 11.74
C CYS A 74 -5.82 -2.57 10.65
N GLY A 75 -5.55 -1.26 10.67
CA GLY A 75 -5.98 -0.35 9.60
C GLY A 75 -5.42 -0.72 8.23
N LYS A 76 -4.14 -1.11 8.18
CA LYS A 76 -3.50 -1.58 6.94
C LYS A 76 -4.12 -2.85 6.38
N LEU A 77 -4.62 -3.76 7.22
CA LEU A 77 -5.36 -4.93 6.74
C LEU A 77 -6.74 -4.60 6.17
N MET A 78 -7.33 -3.46 6.55
CA MET A 78 -8.59 -3.00 5.99
C MET A 78 -8.44 -2.29 4.64
N GLU A 79 -7.24 -1.81 4.29
CA GLU A 79 -6.97 -1.18 2.97
C GLU A 79 -7.43 -2.02 1.78
N PRO A 80 -7.11 -3.33 1.68
CA PRO A 80 -7.58 -4.14 0.55
C PRO A 80 -9.11 -4.31 0.53
N ALA A 81 -9.78 -4.36 1.69
CA ALA A 81 -11.25 -4.41 1.74
C ALA A 81 -11.88 -3.10 1.28
N ILE A 82 -11.36 -1.95 1.74
CA ILE A 82 -11.82 -0.63 1.30
C ILE A 82 -11.50 -0.42 -0.19
N SER A 83 -10.31 -0.81 -0.64
CA SER A 83 -9.88 -0.71 -2.04
C SER A 83 -10.80 -1.52 -2.95
N ALA A 84 -11.18 -2.74 -2.55
CA ALA A 84 -12.08 -3.56 -3.35
C ALA A 84 -13.51 -3.01 -3.35
N LEU A 85 -14.00 -2.45 -2.24
CA LEU A 85 -15.30 -1.76 -2.20
C LEU A 85 -15.31 -0.53 -3.13
N VAL A 86 -14.28 0.31 -3.04
CA VAL A 86 -14.11 1.50 -3.88
C VAL A 86 -13.96 1.11 -5.35
N ALA A 87 -13.23 0.03 -5.67
CA ALA A 87 -13.10 -0.49 -7.03
C ALA A 87 -14.46 -0.94 -7.60
N THR A 88 -15.29 -1.64 -6.81
CA THR A 88 -16.65 -2.02 -7.27
C THR A 88 -17.52 -0.80 -7.55
N PHE A 89 -17.37 0.28 -6.77
CA PHE A 89 -18.16 1.50 -6.95
C PHE A 89 -17.67 2.35 -8.15
N LEU A 90 -16.35 2.49 -8.34
CA LEU A 90 -15.75 3.31 -9.40
C LEU A 90 -15.77 2.65 -10.77
N PHE A 91 -15.52 1.34 -10.85
CA PHE A 91 -15.38 0.63 -12.13
C PHE A 91 -16.65 -0.09 -12.57
N GLY A 92 -17.66 -0.24 -11.70
CA GLY A 92 -18.96 -0.82 -12.05
C GLY A 92 -18.90 -2.28 -12.55
N GLU A 93 -17.78 -2.98 -12.31
CA GLU A 93 -17.58 -4.35 -12.78
C GLU A 93 -18.49 -5.33 -12.03
N LEU A 94 -19.15 -6.21 -12.77
CA LEU A 94 -19.92 -7.34 -12.23
C LEU A 94 -18.99 -8.24 -11.42
N VAL A 95 -19.24 -8.27 -10.11
CA VAL A 95 -18.42 -8.99 -9.13
C VAL A 95 -18.37 -10.47 -9.51
N THR A 96 -17.25 -10.88 -10.12
CA THR A 96 -17.01 -12.28 -10.47
C THR A 96 -16.87 -13.06 -9.15
N PRO A 97 -17.34 -14.32 -9.06
CA PRO A 97 -17.29 -15.10 -7.81
C PRO A 97 -15.91 -15.14 -7.15
N SER A 98 -14.84 -15.08 -7.95
CA SER A 98 -13.45 -15.04 -7.49
C SER A 98 -13.12 -13.78 -6.68
N ILE A 99 -13.70 -12.62 -7.01
CA ILE A 99 -13.51 -11.36 -6.27
C ILE A 99 -14.21 -11.44 -4.91
N ILE A 100 -15.40 -12.06 -4.86
CA ILE A 100 -16.12 -12.30 -3.61
C ILE A 100 -15.30 -13.20 -2.69
N ALA A 101 -14.73 -14.29 -3.23
CA ALA A 101 -13.85 -15.18 -2.47
C ALA A 101 -12.62 -14.45 -1.93
N ALA A 102 -11.98 -13.61 -2.75
CA ALA A 102 -10.84 -12.79 -2.32
C ALA A 102 -11.23 -11.81 -1.20
N PHE A 103 -12.42 -11.19 -1.29
CA PHE A 103 -12.92 -10.27 -0.29
C PHE A 103 -13.19 -10.97 1.04
N VAL A 104 -13.88 -12.11 0.99
CA VAL A 104 -14.17 -12.94 2.17
C VAL A 104 -12.87 -13.40 2.85
N MET A 105 -11.90 -13.90 2.07
CA MET A 105 -10.59 -14.31 2.60
C MET A 105 -9.86 -13.15 3.30
N THR A 106 -9.89 -11.96 2.71
CA THR A 106 -9.22 -10.77 3.27
C THR A 106 -9.88 -10.29 4.56
N VAL A 107 -11.22 -10.29 4.61
CA VAL A 107 -11.98 -9.92 5.82
C VAL A 107 -11.76 -10.95 6.93
N LEU A 108 -11.78 -12.24 6.61
CA LEU A 108 -11.53 -13.32 7.57
C LEU A 108 -10.10 -13.25 8.13
N ALA A 109 -9.09 -13.00 7.29
CA ALA A 109 -7.71 -12.82 7.73
C ALA A 109 -7.58 -11.63 8.69
N SER A 110 -8.27 -10.52 8.39
CA SER A 110 -8.29 -9.31 9.22
C SER A 110 -8.92 -9.57 10.59
N ILE A 111 -10.07 -10.25 10.63
CA ILE A 111 -10.78 -10.62 11.88
C ILE A 111 -9.97 -11.65 12.69
N ALA A 112 -9.34 -12.64 12.05
CA ALA A 112 -8.50 -13.63 12.71
C ALA A 112 -7.28 -12.98 13.39
N LEU A 113 -6.67 -11.98 12.77
CA LEU A 113 -5.55 -11.24 13.37
C LEU A 113 -6.01 -10.35 14.53
N LEU A 114 -7.14 -9.67 14.40
CA LEU A 114 -7.73 -8.86 15.47
C LEU A 114 -8.12 -9.70 16.70
N SER A 115 -8.76 -10.85 16.48
CA SER A 115 -9.16 -11.77 17.56
C SER A 115 -7.95 -12.40 18.26
N ARG A 116 -6.88 -12.72 17.52
CA ARG A 116 -5.62 -13.21 18.09
C ARG A 116 -4.92 -12.14 18.93
N GLN A 117 -4.93 -10.89 18.48
CA GLN A 117 -4.37 -9.74 19.21
C GLN A 117 -5.11 -9.50 20.53
N TRP A 118 -6.45 -9.55 20.52
CA TRP A 118 -7.26 -9.35 21.72
C TRP A 118 -6.96 -10.39 22.81
N ARG A 119 -6.78 -11.66 22.43
CA ARG A 119 -6.46 -12.76 23.36
C ARG A 119 -5.06 -12.71 23.98
N ILE A 120 -4.12 -11.98 23.38
CA ILE A 120 -2.76 -11.82 23.93
C ILE A 120 -2.71 -10.66 24.93
N ASN A 121 -3.68 -9.74 24.88
CA ASN A 121 -3.73 -8.54 25.71
C ASN A 121 -4.78 -8.62 26.84
N SER A 122 -5.37 -9.80 27.06
CA SER A 122 -6.30 -10.17 28.15
C SER A 122 -5.64 -11.21 29.04
#